data_AF-A0A952HBX7-F1
#
_entry.id   AF-A0A952HBX7-F1
#
_cell.length_a   1.000
_cell.length_b   1.000
_cell.length_c   1.000
_cell.angle_alpha   90.00
_cell.angle_beta   90.00
_cell.angle_gamma   90.00
#
_symmetry.space_group_name_H-M   'P 1'
#
loop_
_entity.id
_entity.type
_entity.pdbx_description
1 polymer ?
#
loop_
_entity_poly.entity_id
_entity_poly.type
_entity_poly.pdbx_seq_one_letter_code
_entity_poly.pdbx_strand_id
1 'polypeptide(L)'
;MTSDDASPEEVNPHYLDHVIHASESRQVQASEDIVSHNGIKLLAKGAQIDAKVRDRLLMHKLNKPLEDCIQVTNGVMPESFGPLGEALFEQHPLLKAICAHDLYASAPATLASLKLSNPVQSLLTVYAEHQGDRLKHTAGVAMLALALARRMLPGETEQHRMLALAGLLHDVGELYIDPQYMRPGTPLGPAEWRHVASHPVVGERVLRGMPGAGKEVASAVLHHHER
;
A
#
# COMPACT_ATOMS: atom_id res chain seq x y z
N MET A 1 12.14 3.65 27.66
CA MET A 1 10.92 2.84 27.42
C MET A 1 10.99 2.41 25.98
N THR A 2 11.16 1.12 25.77
CA THR A 2 11.49 0.49 24.49
C THR A 2 10.39 0.77 23.48
N SER A 3 10.72 1.51 22.42
CA SER A 3 9.99 1.45 21.16
C SER A 3 10.04 0.00 20.72
N ASP A 4 8.89 -0.69 20.66
CA ASP A 4 8.74 -1.92 19.88
C ASP A 4 8.91 -1.54 18.41
N ASP A 5 10.17 -1.37 18.04
CA ASP A 5 10.61 -1.18 16.69
C ASP A 5 10.73 -2.58 16.10
N ALA A 6 9.58 -3.19 15.79
CA ALA A 6 9.53 -4.48 15.14
C ALA A 6 10.44 -4.38 13.90
N SER A 7 11.51 -5.17 13.91
CA SER A 7 12.39 -5.29 12.75
C SER A 7 11.53 -5.69 11.54
N PRO A 8 11.84 -5.29 10.31
CA PRO A 8 11.08 -5.68 9.12
C PRO A 8 10.94 -7.22 8.94
N GLU A 9 11.68 -8.00 9.72
CA GLU A 9 11.64 -9.46 9.80
C GLU A 9 10.60 -10.01 10.81
N GLU A 10 10.05 -9.18 11.69
CA GLU A 10 8.94 -9.54 12.58
C GLU A 10 7.61 -9.33 11.88
N VAL A 11 6.71 -10.32 11.97
CA VAL A 11 5.38 -10.21 11.38
C VAL A 11 4.54 -9.25 12.21
N ASN A 12 4.17 -8.12 11.64
CA ASN A 12 3.26 -7.19 12.29
C ASN A 12 1.85 -7.83 12.42
N PRO A 13 1.28 -7.90 13.63
CA PRO A 13 0.00 -8.55 13.85
C PRO A 13 -1.17 -7.86 13.16
N HIS A 14 -1.18 -6.53 13.11
CA HIS A 14 -2.24 -5.76 12.47
C HIS A 14 -2.23 -5.98 10.95
N TYR A 15 -1.05 -5.91 10.34
CA TYR A 15 -0.91 -6.19 8.91
C TYR A 15 -1.38 -7.61 8.57
N LEU A 16 -0.94 -8.62 9.35
CA LEU A 16 -1.36 -10.00 9.16
C LEU A 16 -2.88 -10.16 9.31
N ASP A 17 -3.51 -9.46 10.26
CA ASP A 17 -4.96 -9.48 10.43
C ASP A 17 -5.69 -8.89 9.21
N HIS A 18 -5.15 -7.83 8.58
CA HIS A 18 -5.69 -7.32 7.31
C HIS A 18 -5.52 -8.31 6.16
N VAL A 19 -4.37 -9.00 6.10
CA VAL A 19 -4.12 -10.06 5.09
C VAL A 19 -5.12 -11.21 5.26
N ILE A 20 -5.37 -11.65 6.49
CA ILE A 20 -6.35 -12.69 6.80
C ILE A 20 -7.77 -12.22 6.48
N HIS A 21 -8.13 -10.98 6.79
CA HIS A 21 -9.43 -10.42 6.42
C HIS A 21 -9.61 -10.39 4.90
N ALA A 22 -8.59 -9.96 4.15
CA ALA A 22 -8.63 -10.02 2.68
C ALA A 22 -8.78 -11.46 2.15
N SER A 23 -8.35 -12.48 2.91
CA SER A 23 -8.53 -13.89 2.55
C SER A 23 -9.97 -14.39 2.65
N GLU A 24 -10.86 -13.63 3.29
CA GLU A 24 -12.30 -13.95 3.40
C GLU A 24 -13.04 -13.69 2.08
N SER A 25 -12.59 -12.70 1.30
CA SER A 25 -13.18 -12.31 0.01
C SER A 25 -12.31 -12.68 -1.20
N ARG A 26 -10.99 -12.89 -1.00
CA ARG A 26 -10.02 -13.13 -2.07
C ARG A 26 -9.10 -14.31 -1.75
N GLN A 27 -8.50 -14.86 -2.80
CA GLN A 27 -7.46 -15.87 -2.62
C GLN A 27 -6.12 -15.18 -2.31
N VAL A 28 -5.65 -15.32 -1.08
CA VAL A 28 -4.34 -14.86 -0.63
C VAL A 28 -3.41 -16.05 -0.47
N GLN A 29 -2.23 -15.99 -1.08
CA GLN A 29 -1.26 -17.09 -1.10
C GLN A 29 0.16 -16.60 -0.88
N ALA A 30 1.04 -17.52 -0.48
CA ALA A 30 2.48 -17.29 -0.49
C ALA A 30 3.01 -17.22 -1.94
N SER A 31 3.66 -16.13 -2.32
CA SER A 31 4.27 -15.95 -3.65
C SER A 31 5.58 -16.75 -3.81
N GLU A 32 6.23 -17.06 -2.69
CA GLU A 32 7.43 -17.88 -2.55
C GLU A 32 7.34 -18.74 -1.27
N ASP A 33 8.37 -19.56 -1.00
CA ASP A 33 8.44 -20.27 0.28
C ASP A 33 8.65 -19.25 1.41
N ILE A 34 7.76 -19.24 2.40
CA ILE A 34 7.92 -18.40 3.60
C ILE A 34 8.76 -19.19 4.60
N VAL A 35 9.93 -18.64 4.90
CA VAL A 35 10.95 -19.29 5.74
C VAL A 35 11.27 -18.38 6.92
N SER A 36 11.40 -18.97 8.11
CA SER A 36 11.87 -18.25 9.29
C SER A 36 13.37 -17.93 9.22
N HIS A 37 13.83 -16.93 9.99
CA HIS A 37 15.25 -16.56 10.14
C HIS A 37 16.19 -17.74 10.46
N ASN A 38 15.67 -18.79 11.10
CA ASN A 38 16.41 -20.01 11.45
C ASN A 38 16.36 -21.10 10.36
N GLY A 39 15.85 -20.79 9.16
CA GLY A 39 15.81 -21.70 8.01
C GLY A 39 14.63 -22.69 8.00
N ILE A 40 13.71 -22.62 8.97
CA ILE A 40 12.51 -23.47 8.98
C ILE A 40 11.50 -22.92 7.98
N LYS A 41 11.09 -23.76 7.01
CA LYS A 41 9.99 -23.44 6.08
C LYS A 41 8.65 -23.49 6.83
N LEU A 42 7.95 -22.37 6.87
CA LEU A 42 6.66 -22.22 7.54
C LEU A 42 5.50 -22.49 6.60
N LEU A 43 5.60 -21.99 5.37
CA LEU A 43 4.63 -22.16 4.28
C LEU A 43 5.36 -22.39 2.96
N ALA A 44 4.82 -23.29 2.13
CA ALA A 44 5.33 -23.50 0.77
C ALA A 44 4.75 -22.44 -0.18
N LYS A 45 5.45 -22.15 -1.27
CA LYS A 45 4.91 -21.34 -2.38
C LYS A 45 3.53 -21.86 -2.82
N GLY A 46 2.58 -20.95 -2.96
CA GLY A 46 1.19 -21.24 -3.31
C GLY A 46 0.30 -21.69 -2.15
N ALA A 47 0.86 -21.87 -0.94
CA ALA A 47 0.06 -22.15 0.24
C ALA A 47 -0.86 -20.95 0.56
N GLN A 48 -2.10 -21.25 0.96
CA GLN A 48 -3.07 -20.25 1.34
C GLN A 48 -2.66 -19.58 2.65
N ILE A 49 -2.84 -18.26 2.73
CA ILE A 49 -2.65 -17.46 3.94
C ILE A 49 -4.04 -17.08 4.45
N ASP A 50 -4.48 -17.80 5.48
CA ASP A 50 -5.78 -17.63 6.13
C ASP A 50 -5.61 -17.65 7.67
N ALA A 51 -6.72 -17.61 8.41
CA ALA A 51 -6.70 -17.63 9.87
C ALA A 51 -5.93 -18.81 10.48
N LYS A 52 -5.79 -19.95 9.77
CA LYS A 52 -5.15 -21.17 10.31
C LYS A 52 -3.63 -21.04 10.39
N VAL A 53 -3.03 -20.19 9.56
CA VAL A 53 -1.57 -19.99 9.53
C VAL A 53 -1.13 -18.81 10.40
N ARG A 54 -2.08 -18.05 10.95
CA ARG A 54 -1.84 -16.82 11.70
C ARG A 54 -0.82 -16.99 12.83
N ASP A 55 -1.13 -17.86 13.78
CA ASP A 55 -0.30 -18.06 14.97
C ASP A 55 1.09 -18.59 14.59
N ARG A 56 1.15 -19.46 13.58
CA ARG A 56 2.42 -19.96 13.04
C ARG A 56 3.28 -18.83 12.47
N LEU A 57 2.69 -17.85 11.78
CA LEU A 57 3.47 -16.73 11.24
C LEU A 57 3.92 -15.77 12.35
N LEU A 58 3.05 -15.46 13.32
CA LEU A 58 3.38 -14.54 14.42
C LEU A 58 4.45 -15.07 15.38
N MET A 59 4.55 -16.39 15.53
CA MET A 59 5.55 -17.00 16.41
C MET A 59 6.97 -16.97 15.85
N HIS A 60 7.19 -16.53 14.61
CA HIS A 60 8.48 -16.61 13.94
C HIS A 60 8.89 -15.28 13.30
N LYS A 61 10.17 -14.92 13.46
CA LYS A 61 10.80 -13.93 12.58
C LYS A 61 11.08 -14.57 11.22
N LEU A 62 10.72 -13.88 10.14
CA LEU A 62 10.83 -14.32 8.76
C LEU A 62 12.16 -13.88 8.13
N ASN A 63 12.61 -14.62 7.11
CA ASN A 63 13.79 -14.24 6.30
C ASN A 63 13.56 -12.99 5.44
N LYS A 64 12.31 -12.71 5.12
CA LYS A 64 11.85 -11.58 4.33
C LYS A 64 10.58 -11.01 4.96
N PRO A 65 10.29 -9.72 4.80
CA PRO A 65 9.03 -9.13 5.23
C PRO A 65 7.84 -9.89 4.63
N LEU A 66 6.75 -10.02 5.40
CA LEU A 66 5.59 -10.80 4.97
C LEU A 66 4.99 -10.23 3.68
N GLU A 67 4.89 -8.90 3.58
CA GLU A 67 4.40 -8.14 2.41
C GLU A 67 5.12 -8.47 1.10
N ASP A 68 6.39 -8.87 1.13
CA ASP A 68 7.14 -9.28 -0.06
C ASP A 68 6.82 -10.72 -0.49
N CYS A 69 6.32 -11.52 0.44
CA CYS A 69 6.10 -12.96 0.27
C CYS A 69 4.64 -13.34 0.01
N ILE A 70 3.73 -12.38 -0.11
CA ILE A 70 2.32 -12.64 -0.41
C ILE A 70 1.96 -12.29 -1.85
N GLN A 71 0.90 -12.93 -2.33
CA GLN A 71 0.18 -12.55 -3.55
C GLN A 71 -1.32 -12.63 -3.30
N VAL A 72 -2.06 -11.64 -3.81
CA VAL A 72 -3.53 -11.65 -3.80
C VAL A 72 -4.04 -11.86 -5.22
N THR A 73 -4.68 -13.00 -5.49
CA THR A 73 -5.24 -13.32 -6.81
C THR A 73 -6.42 -12.41 -7.12
N ASN A 74 -6.50 -11.92 -8.37
CA ASN A 74 -7.54 -11.01 -8.84
C ASN A 74 -7.68 -9.74 -7.98
N GLY A 75 -6.60 -9.29 -7.35
CA GLY A 75 -6.55 -8.08 -6.54
C GLY A 75 -6.62 -6.78 -7.36
N VAL A 76 -6.07 -5.71 -6.80
CA VAL A 76 -5.87 -4.43 -7.48
C VAL A 76 -4.82 -4.63 -8.58
N MET A 77 -5.30 -4.59 -9.83
CA MET A 77 -4.47 -4.62 -11.03
C MET A 77 -4.30 -3.21 -11.60
N PRO A 78 -3.17 -2.85 -12.23
CA PRO A 78 -2.98 -1.53 -12.84
C PRO A 78 -4.16 -1.12 -13.73
N GLU A 79 -4.65 -2.02 -14.58
CA GLU A 79 -5.70 -1.76 -15.56
C GLU A 79 -7.03 -1.32 -14.90
N SER A 80 -7.26 -1.67 -13.64
CA SER A 80 -8.44 -1.26 -12.87
C SER A 80 -8.49 0.25 -12.60
N PHE A 81 -7.34 0.95 -12.60
CA PHE A 81 -7.28 2.39 -12.36
C PHE A 81 -7.84 3.22 -13.52
N GLY A 82 -7.92 2.67 -14.73
CA GLY A 82 -8.52 3.35 -15.88
C GLY A 82 -10.01 3.64 -15.65
N PRO A 83 -10.86 2.60 -15.60
CA PRO A 83 -12.29 2.77 -15.31
C PRO A 83 -12.56 3.48 -13.97
N LEU A 84 -11.77 3.18 -12.93
CA LEU A 84 -11.90 3.83 -11.62
C LEU A 84 -11.65 5.34 -11.71
N GLY A 85 -10.59 5.76 -12.41
CA GLY A 85 -10.24 7.16 -12.57
C GLY A 85 -11.24 7.93 -13.43
N GLU A 86 -11.80 7.30 -14.47
CA GLU A 86 -12.89 7.91 -15.26
C GLU A 86 -14.15 8.10 -14.41
N ALA A 87 -14.52 7.11 -13.59
CA ALA A 87 -15.64 7.25 -12.65
C ALA A 87 -15.41 8.39 -11.63
N LEU A 88 -14.16 8.57 -11.15
CA LEU A 88 -13.80 9.70 -10.29
C LEU A 88 -13.91 11.05 -11.02
N PHE A 89 -13.54 11.12 -12.29
CA PHE A 89 -13.72 12.34 -13.09
C PHE A 89 -15.19 12.70 -13.31
N GLU A 90 -16.06 11.72 -13.49
CA GLU A 90 -17.51 11.94 -13.58
C GLU A 90 -18.09 12.46 -12.26
N GLN A 91 -17.66 11.88 -11.14
CA GLN A 91 -18.09 12.29 -9.80
C GLN A 91 -17.51 13.65 -9.38
N HIS A 92 -16.31 13.99 -9.87
CA HIS A 92 -15.57 15.18 -9.45
C HIS A 92 -15.03 15.98 -10.67
N PRO A 93 -15.85 16.87 -11.27
CA PRO A 93 -15.44 17.68 -12.42
C PRO A 93 -14.21 18.56 -12.18
N LEU A 94 -13.99 19.02 -10.94
CA LEU A 94 -12.80 19.79 -10.57
C LEU A 94 -11.52 18.95 -10.66
N LEU A 95 -11.56 17.68 -10.21
CA LEU A 95 -10.43 16.76 -10.34
C LEU A 95 -10.08 16.57 -11.83
N LYS A 96 -11.10 16.38 -12.68
CA LYS A 96 -10.92 16.31 -14.13
C LYS A 96 -10.24 17.55 -14.70
N ALA A 97 -10.70 18.74 -14.30
CA ALA A 97 -10.13 20.00 -14.74
C ALA A 97 -8.66 20.17 -14.30
N ILE A 98 -8.33 19.81 -13.06
CA ILE A 98 -6.95 19.86 -12.54
C ILE A 98 -6.05 18.87 -13.28
N CYS A 99 -6.55 17.65 -13.54
CA CYS A 99 -5.77 16.61 -14.23
C CYS A 99 -5.69 16.80 -15.75
N ALA A 100 -6.48 17.70 -16.34
CA ALA A 100 -6.46 17.98 -17.76
C ALA A 100 -5.08 18.49 -18.22
N HIS A 101 -4.63 17.96 -19.37
CA HIS A 101 -3.34 18.29 -19.97
C HIS A 101 -3.32 17.86 -21.46
N ASP A 102 -2.69 18.65 -22.33
CA ASP A 102 -2.68 18.38 -23.78
C ASP A 102 -1.51 17.50 -24.25
N LEU A 103 -0.39 17.49 -23.51
CA LEU A 103 0.84 16.77 -23.90
C LEU A 103 0.93 15.32 -23.41
N TYR A 104 0.05 14.89 -22.51
CA TYR A 104 0.16 13.60 -21.83
C TYR A 104 -1.16 12.83 -21.93
N ALA A 105 -1.08 11.49 -21.87
CA ALA A 105 -2.26 10.66 -21.71
C ALA A 105 -3.06 11.07 -20.45
N SER A 106 -4.36 10.77 -20.43
CA SER A 106 -5.21 11.06 -19.28
C SER A 106 -4.63 10.45 -18.00
N ALA A 107 -4.87 11.07 -16.85
CA ALA A 107 -4.38 10.54 -15.58
C ALA A 107 -4.88 9.10 -15.32
N PRO A 108 -6.16 8.75 -15.58
CA PRO A 108 -6.63 7.36 -15.48
C PRO A 108 -5.87 6.40 -16.39
N ALA A 109 -5.64 6.74 -17.66
CA ALA A 109 -4.88 5.91 -18.60
C ALA A 109 -3.41 5.75 -18.18
N THR A 110 -2.84 6.77 -17.55
CA THR A 110 -1.47 6.72 -17.04
C THR A 110 -1.37 5.78 -15.84
N LEU A 111 -2.29 5.87 -14.89
CA LEU A 111 -2.36 4.92 -13.78
C LEU A 111 -2.59 3.48 -14.27
N ALA A 112 -3.45 3.32 -15.28
CA ALA A 112 -3.72 2.03 -15.91
C ALA A 112 -2.51 1.36 -16.58
N SER A 113 -1.46 2.14 -16.87
CA SER A 113 -0.23 1.65 -17.52
C SER A 113 0.97 1.57 -16.57
N LEU A 114 0.77 1.81 -15.27
CA LEU A 114 1.83 1.64 -14.27
C LEU A 114 2.28 0.18 -14.20
N LYS A 115 3.59 -0.03 -14.10
CA LYS A 115 4.16 -1.34 -13.84
C LYS A 115 4.21 -1.56 -12.33
N LEU A 116 3.22 -2.26 -11.78
CA LEU A 116 3.17 -2.59 -10.37
C LEU A 116 3.72 -4.00 -10.13
N SER A 117 4.62 -4.16 -9.18
CA SER A 117 5.11 -5.48 -8.75
C SER A 117 4.01 -6.25 -7.99
N ASN A 118 4.19 -7.57 -7.83
CA ASN A 118 3.24 -8.38 -7.06
C ASN A 118 3.12 -7.92 -5.58
N PRO A 119 4.21 -7.58 -4.86
CA PRO A 119 4.10 -7.01 -3.52
C PRO A 119 3.27 -5.73 -3.48
N VAL A 120 3.50 -4.80 -4.41
CA VAL A 120 2.77 -3.52 -4.48
C VAL A 120 1.28 -3.75 -4.76
N GLN A 121 0.94 -4.61 -5.71
CA GLN A 121 -0.46 -4.96 -6.02
C GLN A 121 -1.15 -5.61 -4.82
N SER A 122 -0.45 -6.52 -4.12
CA SER A 122 -0.99 -7.20 -2.95
C SER A 122 -1.22 -6.24 -1.79
N LEU A 123 -0.27 -5.34 -1.53
CA LEU A 123 -0.38 -4.32 -0.49
C LEU A 123 -1.56 -3.37 -0.77
N LEU A 124 -1.70 -2.89 -2.01
CA LEU A 124 -2.84 -2.06 -2.42
C LEU A 124 -4.18 -2.81 -2.30
N THR A 125 -4.18 -4.11 -2.60
CA THR A 125 -5.38 -4.94 -2.46
C THR A 125 -5.81 -5.07 -1.00
N VAL A 126 -4.86 -5.39 -0.12
CA VAL A 126 -5.11 -5.50 1.33
C VAL A 126 -5.57 -4.14 1.89
N TYR A 127 -4.97 -3.05 1.43
CA TYR A 127 -5.39 -1.69 1.80
C TYR A 127 -6.82 -1.37 1.37
N ALA A 128 -7.19 -1.73 0.15
CA ALA A 128 -8.51 -1.50 -0.44
C ALA A 128 -9.62 -2.34 0.20
N GLU A 129 -9.34 -3.60 0.56
CA GLU A 129 -10.33 -4.49 1.19
C GLU A 129 -10.73 -4.03 2.60
N HIS A 130 -9.82 -3.35 3.32
CA HIS A 130 -10.13 -2.92 4.68
C HIS A 130 -11.26 -1.88 4.74
N GLN A 131 -11.37 -0.98 3.76
CA GLN A 131 -12.45 0.02 3.67
C GLN A 131 -12.74 0.41 2.21
N GLY A 132 -14.00 0.31 1.79
CA GLY A 132 -14.41 0.35 0.38
C GLY A 132 -14.07 1.62 -0.43
N ASP A 133 -13.86 2.77 0.21
CA ASP A 133 -13.52 4.02 -0.49
C ASP A 133 -12.02 4.31 -0.56
N ARG A 134 -11.16 3.49 0.07
CA ARG A 134 -9.70 3.70 0.10
C ARG A 134 -9.06 3.67 -1.28
N LEU A 135 -9.47 2.73 -2.15
CA LEU A 135 -8.89 2.63 -3.49
C LEU A 135 -9.24 3.84 -4.36
N LYS A 136 -10.46 4.37 -4.23
CA LYS A 136 -10.88 5.62 -4.88
C LYS A 136 -10.06 6.80 -4.37
N HIS A 137 -9.86 6.87 -3.05
CA HIS A 137 -9.08 7.92 -2.41
C HIS A 137 -7.64 7.95 -2.92
N THR A 138 -6.93 6.82 -2.85
CA THR A 138 -5.52 6.75 -3.27
C THR A 138 -5.38 6.96 -4.78
N ALA A 139 -6.32 6.48 -5.60
CA ALA A 139 -6.35 6.78 -7.03
C ALA A 139 -6.51 8.29 -7.30
N GLY A 140 -7.41 8.97 -6.58
CA GLY A 140 -7.58 10.42 -6.68
C GLY A 140 -6.32 11.19 -6.30
N VAL A 141 -5.66 10.82 -5.19
CA VAL A 141 -4.39 11.41 -4.75
C VAL A 141 -3.28 11.17 -5.78
N ALA A 142 -3.17 9.96 -6.32
CA ALA A 142 -2.21 9.64 -7.37
C ALA A 142 -2.43 10.46 -8.66
N MET A 143 -3.69 10.70 -9.04
CA MET A 143 -4.03 11.54 -10.20
C MET A 143 -3.66 13.01 -9.97
N LEU A 144 -3.84 13.53 -8.75
CA LEU A 144 -3.40 14.88 -8.38
C LEU A 144 -1.88 14.99 -8.34
N ALA A 145 -1.19 14.04 -7.72
CA ALA A 145 0.27 13.98 -7.69
C ALA A 145 0.86 13.96 -9.10
N LEU A 146 0.31 13.13 -9.99
CA LEU A 146 0.67 13.07 -11.40
C LEU A 146 0.42 14.40 -12.13
N ALA A 147 -0.73 15.04 -11.88
CA ALA A 147 -1.09 16.31 -12.51
C ALA A 147 -0.15 17.47 -12.09
N LEU A 148 0.29 17.47 -10.83
CA LEU A 148 1.28 18.41 -10.32
C LEU A 148 2.66 18.13 -10.89
N ALA A 149 3.09 16.86 -10.88
CA ALA A 149 4.37 16.43 -11.44
C ALA A 149 4.53 16.85 -12.90
N ARG A 150 3.48 16.68 -13.72
CA ARG A 150 3.48 17.08 -15.14
C ARG A 150 3.66 18.57 -15.35
N ARG A 151 3.10 19.40 -14.47
CA ARG A 151 3.20 20.86 -14.55
C ARG A 151 4.55 21.38 -14.05
N MET A 152 5.06 20.79 -12.98
CA MET A 152 6.29 21.24 -12.32
C MET A 152 7.56 20.65 -12.94
N LEU A 153 7.46 19.44 -13.51
CA LEU A 153 8.57 18.66 -14.04
C LEU A 153 8.24 18.19 -15.47
N PRO A 154 8.04 19.10 -16.44
CA PRO A 154 7.67 18.72 -17.79
C PRO A 154 8.77 17.87 -18.45
N GLY A 155 8.39 16.72 -19.01
CA GLY A 155 9.29 15.76 -19.69
C GLY A 155 9.85 14.65 -18.79
N GLU A 156 9.79 14.81 -17.48
CA GLU A 156 10.33 13.89 -16.46
C GLU A 156 9.40 12.69 -16.22
N THR A 157 9.25 11.83 -17.23
CA THR A 157 8.25 10.75 -17.25
C THR A 157 8.45 9.72 -16.13
N GLU A 158 9.69 9.44 -15.74
CA GLU A 158 9.96 8.51 -14.62
C GLU A 158 9.52 9.10 -13.28
N GLN A 159 9.75 10.39 -13.06
CA GLN A 159 9.33 11.11 -11.85
C GLN A 159 7.80 11.23 -11.80
N HIS A 160 7.13 11.38 -12.95
CA HIS A 160 5.67 11.31 -13.03
C HIS A 160 5.14 9.96 -12.56
N ARG A 161 5.74 8.86 -13.02
CA ARG A 161 5.37 7.50 -12.59
C ARG A 161 5.65 7.27 -11.12
N MET A 162 6.81 7.71 -10.64
CA MET A 162 7.21 7.61 -9.24
C MET A 162 6.23 8.35 -8.32
N LEU A 163 5.87 9.61 -8.64
CA LEU A 163 4.94 10.40 -7.84
C LEU A 163 3.51 9.86 -7.90
N ALA A 164 3.08 9.33 -9.04
CA ALA A 164 1.80 8.62 -9.14
C ALA A 164 1.78 7.37 -8.23
N LEU A 165 2.86 6.59 -8.25
CA LEU A 165 3.00 5.42 -7.37
C LEU A 165 3.05 5.80 -5.88
N ALA A 166 3.76 6.88 -5.53
CA ALA A 166 3.76 7.42 -4.17
C ALA A 166 2.36 7.85 -3.73
N GLY A 167 1.58 8.49 -4.60
CA GLY A 167 0.18 8.84 -4.30
C GLY A 167 -0.71 7.62 -4.07
N LEU A 168 -0.49 6.52 -4.80
CA LEU A 168 -1.21 5.26 -4.57
C LEU A 168 -0.89 4.63 -3.22
N LEU A 169 0.35 4.82 -2.74
CA LEU A 169 0.90 4.11 -1.59
C LEU A 169 1.01 4.96 -0.31
N HIS A 170 0.66 6.25 -0.35
CA HIS A 170 0.98 7.19 0.75
C HIS A 170 0.47 6.75 2.13
N ASP A 171 -0.71 6.14 2.20
CA ASP A 171 -1.33 5.71 3.45
C ASP A 171 -1.23 4.20 3.72
N VAL A 172 -0.44 3.42 2.97
CA VAL A 172 -0.36 1.95 3.21
C VAL A 172 0.23 1.59 4.57
N GLY A 173 0.97 2.52 5.19
CA GLY A 173 1.44 2.37 6.56
C GLY A 173 0.30 2.23 7.59
N GLU A 174 -0.92 2.67 7.26
CA GLU A 174 -2.09 2.49 8.12
C GLU A 174 -2.43 1.02 8.39
N LEU A 175 -2.03 0.10 7.50
CA LEU A 175 -2.23 -1.34 7.69
C LEU A 175 -1.46 -1.92 8.89
N TYR A 176 -0.52 -1.16 9.42
CA TYR A 176 0.34 -1.58 10.53
C TYR A 176 -0.05 -0.89 11.84
N ILE A 177 -1.04 -0.01 11.78
CA ILE A 177 -1.59 0.73 12.91
C ILE A 177 -2.71 -0.11 13.54
N ASP A 178 -2.85 -0.03 14.86
CA ASP A 178 -3.91 -0.74 15.55
C ASP A 178 -5.29 -0.27 15.03
N PRO A 179 -6.12 -1.16 14.44
CA PRO A 179 -7.40 -0.79 13.87
C PRO A 179 -8.34 -0.12 14.88
N GLN A 180 -8.13 -0.35 16.19
CA GLN A 180 -8.96 0.28 17.20
C GLN A 180 -8.88 1.81 17.20
N TYR A 181 -7.72 2.37 16.82
CA TYR A 181 -7.50 3.82 16.77
C TYR A 181 -7.94 4.45 15.44
N MET A 182 -8.11 3.64 14.40
CA MET A 182 -8.56 4.08 13.07
C MET A 182 -10.10 4.11 12.95
N ARG A 183 -10.83 3.70 14.00
CA ARG A 183 -12.29 3.68 14.01
C ARG A 183 -12.87 5.10 14.08
N PRO A 184 -13.83 5.45 13.19
CA PRO A 184 -14.48 6.76 13.23
C PRO A 184 -15.09 7.07 14.59
N GLY A 185 -14.86 8.28 15.10
CA GLY A 185 -15.40 8.73 16.39
C GLY A 185 -14.65 8.22 17.62
N THR A 186 -13.55 7.46 17.45
CA THR A 186 -12.70 7.05 18.57
C THR A 186 -11.91 8.26 19.08
N PRO A 187 -12.10 8.68 20.35
CA PRO A 187 -11.27 9.73 20.93
C PRO A 187 -9.85 9.20 21.11
N LEU A 188 -8.87 9.94 20.60
CA LEU A 188 -7.45 9.57 20.71
C LEU A 188 -6.77 10.41 21.78
N GLY A 189 -6.21 9.73 22.77
CA GLY A 189 -5.21 10.28 23.67
C GLY A 189 -3.86 10.50 22.97
N PRO A 190 -2.91 11.19 23.63
CA PRO A 190 -1.64 11.55 23.02
C PRO A 190 -0.77 10.37 22.55
N ALA A 191 -0.89 9.21 23.19
CA ALA A 191 -0.15 8.00 22.78
C ALA A 191 -0.74 7.35 21.54
N GLU A 192 -2.07 7.28 21.48
CA GLU A 192 -2.84 6.68 20.39
C GLU A 192 -2.72 7.55 19.13
N TRP A 193 -2.78 8.88 19.30
CA TRP A 193 -2.52 9.82 18.21
C TRP A 193 -1.10 9.68 17.65
N ARG A 194 -0.09 9.55 18.51
CA ARG A 194 1.30 9.30 18.06
C ARG A 194 1.44 7.98 17.30
N HIS A 195 0.68 6.96 17.70
CA HIS A 195 0.63 5.69 16.98
C HIS A 195 0.07 5.88 15.58
N VAL A 196 -1.10 6.51 15.44
CA VAL A 196 -1.70 6.82 14.13
C VAL A 196 -0.79 7.71 13.28
N ALA A 197 -0.19 8.75 13.87
CA ALA A 197 0.71 9.68 13.18
C ALA A 197 2.04 9.03 12.74
N SER A 198 2.33 7.80 13.17
CA SER A 198 3.53 7.06 12.75
C SER A 198 3.38 6.34 11.41
N HIS A 199 2.16 6.24 10.85
CA HIS A 199 1.95 5.52 9.59
C HIS A 199 2.85 5.97 8.42
N PRO A 200 3.27 7.24 8.27
CA PRO A 200 4.19 7.63 7.18
C PRO A 200 5.57 6.99 7.38
N VAL A 201 6.05 6.94 8.63
CA VAL A 201 7.31 6.29 9.01
C VAL A 201 7.24 4.79 8.78
N VAL A 202 6.12 4.16 9.13
CA VAL A 202 5.93 2.72 8.88
C VAL A 202 5.85 2.42 7.39
N GLY A 203 5.09 3.22 6.64
CA GLY A 203 4.99 3.12 5.19
C GLY A 203 6.35 3.25 4.50
N GLU A 204 7.17 4.22 4.92
CA GLU A 204 8.56 4.37 4.44
C GLU A 204 9.38 3.09 4.65
N ARG A 205 9.36 2.53 5.85
CA ARG A 205 10.14 1.33 6.19
C ARG A 205 9.75 0.14 5.32
N VAL A 206 8.44 -0.05 5.13
CA VAL A 206 7.87 -1.13 4.29
C VAL A 206 8.29 -0.94 2.83
N LEU A 207 8.11 0.27 2.30
CA LEU A 207 8.29 0.54 0.87
C LEU A 207 9.76 0.67 0.45
N ARG A 208 10.66 1.06 1.36
CA ARG A 208 12.09 1.29 1.05
C ARG A 208 12.76 0.06 0.46
N GLY A 209 12.46 -1.13 0.99
CA GLY A 209 13.00 -2.41 0.54
C GLY A 209 12.12 -3.16 -0.45
N MET A 210 10.84 -2.76 -0.57
CA MET A 210 9.85 -3.48 -1.36
C MET A 210 10.18 -3.44 -2.86
N PRO A 211 10.25 -4.61 -3.53
CA PRO A 211 10.41 -4.68 -4.98
C PRO A 211 9.31 -3.88 -5.68
N GLY A 212 9.70 -2.93 -6.54
CA GLY A 212 8.76 -2.11 -7.33
C GLY A 212 8.29 -0.81 -6.69
N ALA A 213 8.61 -0.53 -5.41
CA ALA A 213 8.40 0.79 -4.80
C ALA A 213 9.71 1.60 -4.75
N GLY A 214 10.69 1.14 -3.96
CA GLY A 214 12.02 1.75 -3.89
C GLY A 214 12.10 2.98 -2.99
N LYS A 215 13.31 3.53 -2.89
CA LYS A 215 13.68 4.58 -1.91
C LYS A 215 12.99 5.91 -2.17
N GLU A 216 12.81 6.27 -3.44
CA GLU A 216 12.22 7.54 -3.85
C GLU A 216 10.73 7.58 -3.49
N VAL A 217 10.00 6.50 -3.76
CA VAL A 217 8.60 6.34 -3.36
C VAL A 217 8.49 6.35 -1.84
N ALA A 218 9.32 5.56 -1.14
CA ALA A 218 9.34 5.52 0.32
C ALA A 218 9.59 6.91 0.92
N SER A 219 10.52 7.68 0.36
CA SER A 219 10.80 9.06 0.78
C SER A 219 9.61 9.99 0.57
N ALA A 220 8.91 9.89 -0.55
CA ALA A 220 7.69 10.68 -0.78
C ALA A 220 6.59 10.29 0.23
N VAL A 221 6.45 9.00 0.53
CA VAL A 221 5.52 8.50 1.55
C VAL A 221 5.92 8.96 2.97
N LEU A 222 7.20 9.05 3.31
CA LEU A 222 7.61 9.54 4.63
C LEU A 222 7.15 10.96 4.91
N HIS A 223 7.27 11.84 3.92
CA HIS A 223 7.12 13.29 4.10
C HIS A 223 5.73 13.82 3.75
N HIS A 224 4.73 12.97 3.49
CA HIS A 224 3.44 13.43 2.98
C HIS A 224 2.59 14.22 4.01
N HIS A 225 2.93 14.16 5.31
CA HIS A 225 2.34 15.01 6.36
C HIS A 225 3.21 16.20 6.78
N GLU A 226 4.42 16.33 6.24
CA GLU A 226 5.32 17.45 6.57
C GLU A 226 4.75 18.79 6.08
N ARG A 227 5.10 19.87 6.77
CA ARG A 227 4.58 21.22 6.50
C ARG A 227 5.70 22.25 6.40
#